data_AF-A0A7H4MH05-F1
#
_entry.id   AF-A0A7H4MH05-F1
#
_cell.length_a   1.000
_cell.length_b   1.000
_cell.length_c   1.000
_cell.angle_alpha   90.00
_cell.angle_beta   90.00
_cell.angle_gamma   90.00
#
_symmetry.space_group_name_H-M   'P 1'
#
loop_
_entity.id
_entity.type
_entity.pdbx_description
1 polymer ?
#
loop_
_entity_poly.entity_id
_entity_poly.type
_entity_poly.pdbx_seq_one_letter_code
_entity_poly.pdbx_strand_id
1 'polypeptide(L)'
;MSVLSLSLGKKTGRLPERRRPAFPMVALALLFSLLALLPLGFVVAVGFDTGWPTIKALVFRPRVGELLSNTLWLTVLAVPHPVFCSA
;
A
#
# COMPACT_ATOMS: atom_id res chain seq x y z
N MET A 1 -21.44 24.07 50.02
CA MET A 1 -21.53 24.23 48.54
C MET A 1 -20.50 23.31 47.89
N SER A 2 -20.83 22.03 47.79
CA SER A 2 -19.88 20.90 47.64
C SER A 2 -19.95 20.25 46.25
N VAL A 3 -20.42 21.00 45.24
CA VAL A 3 -20.77 20.49 43.91
C VAL A 3 -19.66 20.65 42.87
N LEU A 4 -18.62 21.42 43.17
CA LEU A 4 -17.50 21.68 42.24
C LEU A 4 -16.42 20.57 42.25
N SER A 5 -16.28 19.81 43.34
CA SER A 5 -15.25 18.76 43.43
C SER A 5 -15.64 17.46 42.69
N LEU A 6 -16.93 17.24 42.44
CA LEU A 6 -17.43 16.07 41.69
C LEU A 6 -17.27 16.20 40.17
N SER A 7 -17.02 17.40 39.65
CA SER A 7 -16.80 17.64 38.21
C SER A 7 -15.34 17.41 37.78
N LEU A 8 -14.39 17.51 38.72
CA LEU A 8 -12.95 17.29 38.48
C LEU A 8 -12.55 15.80 38.49
N GLY A 9 -13.49 14.90 38.81
CA GLY A 9 -13.31 13.46 38.66
C GLY A 9 -13.68 12.90 37.29
N LYS A 10 -14.27 13.73 36.40
CA LYS A 10 -14.73 13.27 35.08
C LYS A 10 -13.73 13.55 33.95
N LYS A 11 -12.44 13.41 34.23
CA LYS A 11 -11.45 13.16 33.18
C LYS A 11 -11.24 11.65 33.08
N THR A 12 -12.32 10.93 32.81
CA THR A 12 -12.22 9.57 32.30
C THR A 12 -11.60 9.70 30.92
N GLY A 13 -10.27 9.65 30.86
CA GLY A 13 -9.59 9.38 29.62
C GLY A 13 -10.24 8.13 29.08
N ARG A 14 -11.03 8.29 28.01
CA ARG A 14 -11.41 7.17 27.16
C ARG A 14 -10.10 6.68 26.58
N LEU A 15 -9.46 5.77 27.31
CA LEU A 15 -8.52 4.82 26.73
C LEU A 15 -9.22 4.32 25.47
N PRO A 16 -8.59 4.42 24.29
CA PRO A 16 -9.20 3.92 23.07
C PRO A 16 -9.54 2.47 23.35
N GLU A 17 -10.84 2.18 23.42
CA GLU A 17 -11.32 0.84 23.56
C GLU A 17 -10.64 0.06 22.45
N ARG A 18 -9.74 -0.86 22.82
CA ARG A 18 -9.03 -1.72 21.89
C ARG A 18 -10.11 -2.62 21.32
N ARG A 19 -10.87 -2.07 20.36
CA ARG A 19 -11.90 -2.71 19.58
C ARG A 19 -11.14 -3.81 18.89
N ARG A 20 -11.19 -5.01 19.48
CA ARG A 20 -10.64 -6.21 18.85
C ARG A 20 -11.16 -6.15 17.42
N PRO A 21 -10.27 -6.23 16.40
CA PRO A 21 -10.73 -6.16 15.02
C PRO A 21 -11.84 -7.18 14.91
N ALA A 22 -13.05 -6.70 14.63
CA ALA A 22 -14.22 -7.56 14.62
C ALA A 22 -13.88 -8.69 13.66
N PHE A 23 -13.97 -9.95 14.11
CA PHE A 23 -13.71 -11.13 13.30
C PHE A 23 -14.17 -11.02 11.82
N PRO A 24 -15.35 -10.44 11.49
CA PRO A 24 -15.75 -10.20 10.10
C PRO A 24 -14.81 -9.29 9.29
N MET A 25 -14.22 -8.28 9.93
CA MET A 25 -13.30 -7.34 9.27
C MET A 25 -11.98 -8.03 8.90
N VAL A 26 -11.48 -8.93 9.75
CA VAL A 26 -10.29 -9.74 9.44
C VAL A 26 -10.60 -10.72 8.30
N ALA A 27 -11.75 -11.39 8.36
CA ALA A 27 -12.19 -12.30 7.30
C ALA A 27 -12.33 -11.57 5.95
N LEU A 28 -12.91 -10.37 5.94
CA LEU A 28 -13.07 -9.57 4.73
C LEU A 28 -11.72 -9.08 4.19
N ALA A 29 -10.81 -8.64 5.06
CA ALA A 29 -9.46 -8.25 4.67
C ALA A 29 -8.67 -9.41 4.06
N LEU A 30 -8.78 -10.62 4.64
CA LEU A 30 -8.17 -11.83 4.09
C LEU A 30 -8.78 -12.19 2.74
N LEU A 31 -10.10 -12.17 2.61
CA LEU A 31 -10.78 -12.44 1.34
C LEU A 31 -10.30 -11.49 0.24
N PHE A 32 -10.24 -10.19 0.54
CA PHE A 32 -9.80 -9.17 -0.41
C PHE A 32 -8.31 -9.33 -0.75
N SER A 33 -7.48 -9.65 0.24
CA SER A 33 -6.06 -9.95 0.03
C SER A 33 -5.85 -11.18 -0.87
N LEU A 34 -6.66 -12.24 -0.68
CA LEU A 34 -6.59 -13.44 -1.53
C LEU A 34 -7.04 -13.12 -2.97
N LEU A 35 -8.11 -12.35 -3.13
CA LEU A 35 -8.57 -11.89 -4.45
C LEU A 35 -7.53 -11.02 -5.15
N ALA A 36 -6.85 -10.12 -4.42
CA ALA A 36 -5.79 -9.27 -4.96
C ALA A 36 -4.53 -10.08 -5.34
N LEU A 37 -4.29 -11.22 -4.70
CA LEU A 37 -3.19 -12.13 -5.04
C LEU A 37 -3.46 -12.94 -6.31
N LEU A 38 -4.72 -13.14 -6.69
CA LEU A 38 -5.10 -13.92 -7.87
C LEU A 38 -4.47 -13.41 -9.18
N PRO A 39 -4.55 -12.11 -9.55
CA PRO A 39 -3.90 -11.61 -10.76
C PRO A 39 -2.37 -11.69 -10.67
N LEU A 40 -1.79 -11.52 -9.47
CA LEU A 40 -0.35 -11.64 -9.27
C LEU A 40 0.13 -13.08 -9.48
N GLY A 41 -0.60 -14.07 -8.95
CA GLY A 41 -0.34 -15.48 -9.18
C GLY A 41 -0.45 -15.86 -10.66
N PHE A 42 -1.43 -15.31 -11.38
CA PHE A 42 -1.56 -15.50 -12.82
C PHE A 42 -0.34 -14.97 -13.59
N VAL A 43 0.13 -13.75 -13.27
CA VAL A 43 1.33 -13.16 -13.90
C VAL A 43 2.55 -14.05 -13.66
N VAL A 44 2.72 -14.57 -12.44
CA VAL A 44 3.83 -15.47 -12.10
C VAL A 44 3.71 -16.79 -12.86
N ALA A 45 2.53 -17.42 -12.89
CA ALA A 45 2.30 -18.68 -13.58
C ALA A 45 2.54 -18.58 -15.09
N VAL A 46 2.00 -17.55 -15.74
CA VAL A 46 2.26 -17.26 -17.16
C VAL A 46 3.73 -16.96 -17.37
N GLY A 47 4.38 -16.25 -16.44
CA GLY A 47 5.82 -15.96 -16.48
C GLY A 47 6.70 -17.21 -16.47
N PHE A 48 6.32 -18.24 -15.71
CA PHE A 48 6.99 -19.53 -15.70
C PHE A 48 6.73 -20.33 -17.00
N ASP A 49 5.48 -20.36 -17.47
CA ASP A 49 5.05 -21.16 -18.62
C ASP A 49 5.55 -20.61 -19.97
N THR A 50 5.56 -19.28 -20.15
CA THR A 50 6.03 -18.64 -21.39
C THR A 50 7.55 -18.61 -21.57
N GLY A 51 8.30 -18.95 -20.52
CA GLY A 51 9.77 -18.97 -20.53
C GLY A 51 10.39 -17.56 -20.51
N TRP A 52 11.27 -17.32 -19.54
CA TRP A 52 12.05 -16.09 -19.37
C TRP A 52 12.72 -15.52 -20.64
N PRO A 53 13.17 -16.31 -21.64
CA PRO A 53 13.77 -15.77 -22.87
C PRO A 53 12.76 -15.03 -23.77
N THR A 54 11.53 -15.53 -23.88
CA THR A 54 10.49 -14.99 -24.78
C THR A 54 9.87 -13.72 -24.24
N ILE A 55 9.62 -13.66 -22.92
CA ILE A 55 9.15 -12.46 -22.22
C ILE A 55 10.17 -11.33 -22.39
N LYS A 56 11.46 -11.64 -22.28
CA LYS A 56 12.50 -10.63 -22.49
C LYS A 56 12.49 -10.08 -23.92
N ALA A 57 12.31 -10.93 -24.94
CA ALA A 57 12.26 -10.49 -26.33
C ALA A 57 11.02 -9.65 -26.68
N LEU A 58 9.87 -9.89 -26.03
CA LEU A 58 8.64 -9.13 -26.26
C LEU A 58 8.51 -7.87 -25.38
N VAL A 59 8.91 -7.95 -24.10
CA VAL A 59 8.80 -6.84 -23.13
C VAL A 59 9.96 -5.85 -23.28
N PHE A 60 11.19 -6.32 -23.53
CA PHE A 60 12.31 -5.44 -23.89
C PHE A 60 12.31 -5.15 -25.39
N ARG A 61 11.20 -4.65 -25.93
CA ARG A 61 11.33 -3.81 -27.12
C ARG A 61 12.17 -2.59 -26.73
N PRO A 62 13.15 -2.17 -27.55
CA PRO A 62 14.12 -1.11 -27.20
C PRO A 62 13.47 0.17 -26.66
N ARG A 63 12.23 0.45 -27.06
CA ARG A 63 11.43 1.60 -26.61
C ARG A 63 10.91 1.50 -25.18
N VAL A 64 10.66 0.30 -24.63
CA VAL A 64 10.16 0.12 -23.25
C VAL A 64 11.28 0.41 -22.24
N GLY A 65 12.52 0.01 -22.55
CA GLY A 65 13.69 0.37 -21.75
C GLY A 65 13.94 1.89 -21.74
N GLU A 66 13.77 2.54 -22.89
CA GLU A 66 13.89 4.00 -23.01
C GLU A 66 12.81 4.74 -22.18
N LEU A 67 11.54 4.32 -22.28
CA LEU A 67 10.44 4.86 -21.47
C LEU A 67 10.64 4.63 -19.97
N LEU A 68 11.03 3.43 -19.56
CA LEU A 68 11.31 3.12 -18.16
C LEU A 68 12.44 4.00 -17.61
N SER A 69 13.51 4.19 -18.38
CA SER A 69 14.61 5.07 -17.98
C SER A 69 14.17 6.52 -17.84
N ASN A 70 13.35 7.02 -18.77
CA ASN A 70 12.80 8.36 -18.71
C ASN A 70 11.88 8.54 -17.50
N THR A 71 10.97 7.60 -17.23
CA THR A 71 10.11 7.65 -16.04
C THR A 71 10.91 7.55 -14.75
N LEU A 72 12.00 6.78 -14.74
CA LEU A 72 12.90 6.70 -13.59
C LEU A 72 13.62 8.02 -13.35
N TRP A 73 14.15 8.67 -14.40
CA TRP A 73 14.71 10.02 -14.33
C TRP A 73 13.67 11.05 -13.89
N LEU A 74 12.48 11.03 -14.48
CA LEU A 74 11.36 11.88 -14.09
C LEU A 74 10.99 11.67 -12.62
N THR A 75 10.93 10.44 -12.14
CA THR A 75 10.59 10.12 -10.74
C THR A 75 11.69 10.60 -9.80
N VAL A 76 12.95 10.32 -10.12
CA VAL A 76 14.11 10.74 -9.32
C VAL A 76 14.23 12.26 -9.26
N LEU A 77 13.81 12.99 -10.30
CA LEU A 77 13.83 14.45 -10.32
C LEU A 77 12.56 15.07 -9.71
N ALA A 78 11.39 14.48 -9.98
CA ALA A 78 10.10 15.02 -9.57
C ALA A 78 9.70 14.66 -8.14
N VAL A 79 10.18 13.54 -7.57
CA VAL A 79 9.91 13.17 -6.17
C VAL A 79 10.65 14.07 -5.17
N PRO A 80 11.95 14.39 -5.31
CA PRO A 80 12.62 15.26 -4.35
C PRO A 80 12.15 16.72 -4.45
N HIS A 81 11.71 17.19 -5.63
CA HIS A 81 11.30 18.58 -5.82
C HIS A 81 10.20 19.10 -4.85
N PRO A 82 9.07 18.41 -4.64
CA PRO A 82 8.06 18.80 -3.65
C PRO A 82 8.51 18.55 -2.20
N VAL A 83 9.40 17.59 -1.95
CA VAL A 83 9.94 17.33 -0.59
C VAL A 83 10.93 18.41 -0.18
N PHE A 84 11.71 18.95 -1.11
CA PHE A 84 12.61 20.10 -0.91
C PHE A 84 11.88 21.44 -0.85
N CYS A 85 10.75 21.60 -1.56
CA CYS A 85 9.95 22.84 -1.53
C CYS A 85 9.08 22.95 -0.25
N SER A 86 8.84 21.83 0.44
CA SER A 86 8.04 21.77 1.67
C SER A 86 8.87 21.86 2.97
N ALA A 87 10.18 22.08 2.87
CA ALA A 87 11.13 22.21 3.99
C ALA A 87 11.71 23.63 4.03
#